data_AF-A0A5Q4E2E6-F1
#
_entry.id   AF-A0A5Q4E2E6-F1
#
_cell.length_a   1.000
_cell.length_b   1.000
_cell.length_c   1.000
_cell.angle_alpha   90.00
_cell.angle_beta   90.00
_cell.angle_gamma   90.00
#
_symmetry.space_group_name_H-M   'P 1'
#
loop_
_entity.id
_entity.type
_entity.pdbx_description
1 polymer ?
#
loop_
_entity_poly.entity_id
_entity_poly.type
_entity_poly.pdbx_seq_one_letter_code
_entity_poly.pdbx_strand_id
1 'polypeptide(L)'
;MLDVEKIEAIAQTNTPQELMAALVWQRRFNEFDGPEVITDLAQQPHLWKSFLFTKPIYAPDRDGLSLNGVLETLLAMANYRPMPETSMMHFVPYPADTLYLLAENQDVTVAQLMDLGKKWRADVVDVYGSTIPEGEEDWEFREYFAMRLRRGLRGETFGDKSDAVLICYWWD
;
A
#
# COMPACT_ATOMS: atom_id res chain seq x y z
N MET A 1 18.15 -14.52 17.27
CA MET A 1 18.93 -13.30 16.97
C MET A 1 18.76 -13.01 15.49
N LEU A 2 18.61 -11.74 15.08
CA LEU A 2 18.47 -11.38 13.67
C LEU A 2 19.74 -11.79 12.90
N ASP A 3 19.56 -12.39 11.73
CA ASP A 3 20.65 -12.73 10.81
C ASP A 3 20.91 -11.50 9.91
N VAL A 4 21.78 -10.61 10.40
CA VAL A 4 22.04 -9.30 9.77
C VAL A 4 22.66 -9.46 8.38
N GLU A 5 23.56 -10.43 8.21
CA GLU A 5 24.22 -10.70 6.92
C GLU A 5 23.20 -11.11 5.86
N LYS A 6 22.25 -11.98 6.23
CA LYS A 6 21.16 -12.35 5.34
C LYS A 6 20.27 -11.17 4.97
N ILE A 7 19.94 -10.30 5.92
CA ILE A 7 19.11 -9.11 5.68
C ILE A 7 19.82 -8.16 4.71
N GLU A 8 21.11 -7.92 4.91
CA GLU A 8 21.92 -7.07 4.04
C GLU A 8 21.98 -7.62 2.61
N ALA A 9 22.24 -8.93 2.44
CA ALA A 9 22.29 -9.56 1.12
C ALA A 9 20.97 -9.41 0.34
N ILE A 10 19.83 -9.54 1.02
CA ILE A 10 18.50 -9.34 0.42
C ILE A 10 18.32 -7.87 0.02
N ALA A 11 18.66 -6.92 0.91
CA ALA A 11 18.50 -5.49 0.66
C ALA A 11 19.41 -4.96 -0.46
N GLN A 12 20.56 -5.59 -0.71
CA GLN A 12 21.46 -5.22 -1.81
C GLN A 12 20.99 -5.73 -3.18
N THR A 13 20.18 -6.79 -3.21
CA THR A 13 19.77 -7.47 -4.46
C THR A 13 18.33 -7.19 -4.86
N ASN A 14 17.55 -6.53 -3.99
CA ASN A 14 16.14 -6.23 -4.23
C ASN A 14 15.86 -4.75 -3.89
N THR A 15 15.05 -4.13 -4.72
CA THR A 15 14.47 -2.81 -4.47
C THR A 15 13.43 -2.88 -3.34
N PRO A 16 13.13 -1.75 -2.66
CA PRO A 16 12.06 -1.72 -1.67
C PRO A 16 10.71 -2.21 -2.23
N GLN A 17 10.42 -1.93 -3.50
CA GLN A 17 9.19 -2.33 -4.18
C GLN A 17 9.14 -3.84 -4.45
N GLU A 18 10.26 -4.49 -4.77
CA GLU A 18 10.32 -5.95 -4.90
C GLU A 18 10.10 -6.65 -3.55
N LEU A 19 10.66 -6.09 -2.47
CA LEU A 19 10.42 -6.59 -1.11
C LEU A 19 8.94 -6.44 -0.72
N MET A 20 8.33 -5.30 -1.04
CA MET A 20 6.90 -5.09 -0.82
C MET A 20 6.05 -6.02 -1.68
N ALA A 21 6.36 -6.16 -2.97
CA ALA A 21 5.68 -7.06 -3.89
C ALA A 21 5.72 -8.51 -3.38
N ALA A 22 6.86 -8.95 -2.84
CA ALA A 22 6.99 -10.28 -2.24
C ALA A 22 6.05 -10.48 -1.04
N LEU A 23 5.81 -9.44 -0.23
CA LEU A 23 4.83 -9.52 0.86
C LEU A 23 3.41 -9.62 0.32
N VAL A 24 3.03 -8.76 -0.64
CA VAL A 24 1.69 -8.80 -1.27
C VAL A 24 1.43 -10.13 -1.97
N TRP A 25 2.41 -10.65 -2.72
CA TRP A 25 2.31 -11.91 -3.46
C TRP A 25 1.92 -13.10 -2.57
N GLN A 26 2.34 -13.08 -1.30
CA GLN A 26 2.06 -14.16 -0.35
C GLN A 26 0.66 -14.06 0.27
N ARG A 27 -0.13 -13.05 -0.08
CA ARG A 27 -1.41 -12.73 0.58
C ARG A 27 -2.58 -13.20 -0.26
N ARG A 28 -3.54 -13.82 0.43
CA ARG A 28 -4.87 -14.14 -0.10
C ARG A 28 -5.85 -14.18 1.05
N PHE A 29 -6.94 -13.44 0.95
CA PHE A 29 -7.99 -13.35 1.96
C PHE A 29 -9.23 -12.69 1.35
N ASN A 30 -10.43 -12.99 1.86
CA ASN A 30 -11.69 -12.48 1.32
C ASN A 30 -11.72 -12.59 -0.23
N GLU A 31 -11.90 -11.46 -0.92
CA GLU A 31 -11.85 -11.35 -2.37
C GLU A 31 -10.47 -10.92 -2.91
N PHE A 32 -9.52 -10.61 -2.03
CA PHE A 32 -8.16 -10.21 -2.38
C PHE A 32 -7.29 -11.40 -2.82
N ASP A 33 -6.66 -11.28 -4.00
CA ASP A 33 -5.68 -12.21 -4.55
C ASP A 33 -4.36 -11.47 -4.85
N GLY A 34 -3.37 -11.63 -3.95
CA GLY A 34 -2.08 -10.95 -4.03
C GLY A 34 -1.28 -11.25 -5.31
N PRO A 35 -1.16 -12.52 -5.73
CA PRO A 35 -0.56 -12.87 -7.02
C PRO A 35 -1.21 -12.17 -8.23
N GLU A 36 -2.54 -12.04 -8.26
CA GLU A 36 -3.23 -11.30 -9.31
C GLU A 36 -2.84 -9.81 -9.29
N VAL A 37 -2.93 -9.17 -8.12
CA VAL A 37 -2.59 -7.75 -7.94
C VAL A 37 -1.16 -7.46 -8.40
N ILE A 38 -0.17 -8.26 -7.97
CA ILE A 38 1.22 -8.04 -8.35
C ILE A 38 1.47 -8.32 -9.82
N THR A 39 0.81 -9.33 -10.40
CA THR A 39 0.92 -9.60 -11.83
C THR A 39 0.42 -8.42 -12.66
N ASP A 40 -0.72 -7.84 -12.28
CA ASP A 40 -1.27 -6.67 -12.97
C ASP A 40 -0.36 -5.44 -12.83
N LEU A 41 0.14 -5.17 -11.62
CA LEU A 41 1.08 -4.07 -11.39
C LEU A 41 2.38 -4.23 -12.20
N ALA A 42 2.88 -5.45 -12.32
CA ALA A 42 4.08 -5.76 -13.11
C ALA A 42 3.86 -5.62 -14.63
N GLN A 43 2.63 -5.87 -15.11
CA GLN A 43 2.27 -5.68 -16.53
C GLN A 43 2.02 -4.21 -16.88
N GLN A 44 1.72 -3.37 -15.89
CA GLN A 44 1.36 -1.96 -16.08
C GLN A 44 2.25 -0.99 -15.28
N PRO A 45 3.59 -1.07 -15.39
CA PRO A 45 4.51 -0.25 -14.59
C PRO A 45 4.44 1.24 -14.92
N HIS A 46 3.83 1.61 -16.05
CA HIS A 46 3.64 3.00 -16.45
C HIS A 46 2.52 3.71 -15.67
N LEU A 47 1.65 2.96 -14.98
CA LEU A 47 0.53 3.54 -14.24
C LEU A 47 0.91 4.00 -12.83
N TRP A 48 2.05 3.58 -12.29
CA TRP A 48 2.41 3.82 -10.90
C TRP A 48 3.90 4.15 -10.74
N LYS A 49 4.24 4.84 -9.64
CA LYS A 49 5.62 5.20 -9.27
C LYS A 49 6.11 4.44 -8.06
N SER A 50 5.23 4.17 -7.10
CA SER A 50 5.52 3.35 -5.92
C SER A 50 4.23 2.82 -5.32
N PHE A 51 4.33 1.81 -4.44
CA PHE A 51 3.19 1.34 -3.66
C PHE A 51 3.63 0.82 -2.28
N LEU A 52 2.67 0.73 -1.37
CA LEU A 52 2.80 0.18 -0.03
C LEU A 52 1.56 -0.64 0.30
N PHE A 53 1.74 -1.84 0.84
CA PHE A 53 0.63 -2.67 1.33
C PHE A 53 0.75 -2.82 2.84
N THR A 54 -0.21 -2.28 3.58
CA THR A 54 -0.16 -2.21 5.06
C THR A 54 -1.58 -2.19 5.63
N LYS A 55 -1.71 -2.21 6.96
CA LYS A 55 -2.96 -1.84 7.64
C LYS A 55 -3.37 -0.40 7.33
N PRO A 56 -4.67 -0.07 7.41
CA PRO A 56 -5.20 1.29 7.41
C PRO A 56 -4.33 2.30 8.15
N ILE A 57 -4.00 3.41 7.47
CA ILE A 57 -3.33 4.55 8.09
C ILE A 57 -4.39 5.60 8.35
N TYR A 58 -4.79 5.71 9.61
CA TYR A 58 -5.64 6.78 10.11
C TYR A 58 -4.76 7.99 10.40
N ALA A 59 -4.96 9.09 9.69
CA ALA A 59 -4.33 10.35 10.05
C ALA A 59 -5.37 11.47 10.15
N PRO A 60 -5.29 12.31 11.19
CA PRO A 60 -4.37 12.22 12.29
C PRO A 60 -4.72 11.04 13.20
N ASP A 61 -3.68 10.33 13.62
CA ASP A 61 -3.79 9.10 14.41
C ASP A 61 -4.04 9.43 15.89
N ARG A 62 -5.11 10.18 16.18
CA ARG A 62 -5.38 10.72 17.52
C ARG A 62 -5.53 9.61 18.57
N ASP A 63 -6.13 8.50 18.15
CA ASP A 63 -6.40 7.34 19.00
C ASP A 63 -5.33 6.24 18.89
N GLY A 64 -4.26 6.46 18.11
CA GLY A 64 -3.15 5.51 17.97
C GLY A 64 -3.50 4.25 17.18
N LEU A 65 -4.55 4.28 16.35
CA LEU A 65 -5.00 3.16 15.52
C LEU A 65 -3.94 2.73 14.51
N SER A 66 -3.27 3.69 13.86
CA SER A 66 -2.19 3.37 12.90
C SER A 66 -1.02 2.70 13.60
N LEU A 67 -0.60 3.21 14.77
CA LEU A 67 0.45 2.58 15.57
C LEU A 67 0.04 1.17 16.02
N ASN A 68 -1.21 0.98 16.46
CA ASN A 68 -1.72 -0.33 16.84
C ASN A 68 -1.63 -1.32 15.67
N GLY A 69 -1.99 -0.91 14.45
CA GLY A 69 -1.86 -1.76 13.25
C GLY A 69 -0.41 -2.17 12.97
N VAL A 70 0.56 -1.28 13.20
CA VAL A 70 1.99 -1.61 13.11
C VAL A 70 2.40 -2.63 14.18
N LEU A 71 1.99 -2.42 15.44
CA LEU A 71 2.30 -3.33 16.54
C LEU A 71 1.70 -4.71 16.31
N GLU A 72 0.45 -4.79 15.89
CA GLU A 72 -0.24 -6.04 15.53
C GLU A 72 0.49 -6.78 14.42
N THR A 73 0.92 -6.07 13.37
CA THR A 73 1.70 -6.64 12.27
C THR A 73 3.01 -7.24 12.79
N LEU A 74 3.77 -6.49 13.60
CA LEU A 74 5.02 -6.98 14.18
C LEU A 74 4.82 -8.19 15.08
N LEU A 75 3.78 -8.17 15.92
CA LEU A 75 3.43 -9.29 16.80
C LEU A 75 3.01 -10.52 15.99
N ALA A 76 2.24 -10.35 14.91
CA ALA A 76 1.85 -11.44 14.02
C ALA A 76 3.07 -12.08 13.34
N MET A 77 3.97 -11.25 12.79
CA MET A 77 5.20 -11.74 12.15
C MET A 77 6.11 -12.48 13.14
N ALA A 78 6.27 -11.93 14.35
CA ALA A 78 7.13 -12.53 15.38
C ALA A 78 6.58 -13.84 15.96
N ASN A 79 5.26 -13.99 15.99
CA ASN A 79 4.59 -15.17 16.55
C ASN A 79 4.19 -16.21 15.49
N TYR A 80 4.43 -15.95 14.20
CA TYR A 80 4.14 -16.90 13.14
C TYR A 80 4.88 -18.22 13.38
N ARG A 81 4.12 -19.31 13.37
CA ARG A 81 4.66 -20.66 13.38
C ARG A 81 4.22 -21.35 12.09
N PRO A 82 5.17 -21.88 11.29
CA PRO A 82 4.81 -22.65 10.11
C PRO A 82 3.84 -23.77 10.49
N MET A 83 2.65 -23.74 9.91
CA MET A 83 1.64 -24.76 10.10
C MET A 83 1.67 -25.74 8.93
N PRO A 84 1.37 -27.03 9.15
CA PRO A 84 1.19 -27.99 8.07
C PRO A 84 0.08 -27.51 7.12
N GLU A 85 0.24 -27.71 5.81
CA GLU A 85 -0.75 -27.34 4.78
C GLU A 85 -2.13 -27.97 5.03
N THR A 86 -2.19 -29.06 5.80
CA THR A 86 -3.43 -29.75 6.21
C THR A 86 -4.20 -29.04 7.32
N SER A 87 -3.69 -27.93 7.86
CA SER A 87 -4.33 -27.21 8.97
C SER A 87 -5.59 -26.49 8.50
N MET A 88 -6.70 -26.62 9.24
CA MET A 88 -7.95 -25.91 8.93
C MET A 88 -7.88 -24.40 9.15
N MET A 89 -6.95 -23.94 9.99
CA MET A 89 -6.68 -22.53 10.24
C MET A 89 -5.21 -22.25 9.97
N HIS A 90 -4.93 -21.26 9.13
CA HIS A 90 -3.58 -20.77 8.86
C HIS A 90 -3.44 -19.38 9.47
N PHE A 91 -2.42 -19.19 10.31
CA PHE A 91 -2.12 -17.87 10.84
C PHE A 91 -1.52 -16.99 9.74
N VAL A 92 -1.97 -15.74 9.67
CA VAL A 92 -1.47 -14.75 8.73
C VAL A 92 -0.26 -14.04 9.34
N PRO A 93 0.96 -14.20 8.80
CA PRO A 93 2.14 -13.55 9.34
C PRO A 93 2.15 -12.04 9.11
N TYR A 94 1.65 -11.58 7.95
CA TYR A 94 1.64 -10.16 7.57
C TYR A 94 0.19 -9.68 7.36
N PRO A 95 -0.52 -9.24 8.42
CA PRO A 95 -1.95 -8.93 8.36
C PRO A 95 -2.25 -7.55 7.75
N ALA A 96 -1.81 -7.30 6.53
CA ALA A 96 -2.15 -6.09 5.77
C ALA A 96 -3.34 -6.30 4.83
N ASP A 97 -4.16 -5.28 4.65
CA ASP A 97 -5.44 -5.28 3.93
C ASP A 97 -5.72 -3.96 3.21
N THR A 98 -4.76 -3.03 3.15
CA THR A 98 -4.89 -1.79 2.38
C THR A 98 -3.69 -1.61 1.45
N LEU A 99 -3.97 -1.37 0.17
CA LEU A 99 -2.95 -1.04 -0.83
C LEU A 99 -2.97 0.46 -1.11
N TYR A 100 -1.82 1.10 -0.94
CA TYR A 100 -1.56 2.50 -1.23
C TYR A 100 -0.69 2.59 -2.47
N LEU A 101 -1.14 3.26 -3.53
CA LEU A 101 -0.45 3.33 -4.81
C LEU A 101 -0.26 4.79 -5.23
N LEU A 102 1.00 5.20 -5.41
CA LEU A 102 1.37 6.53 -5.88
C LEU A 102 1.41 6.55 -7.40
N ALA A 103 0.68 7.46 -8.03
CA ALA A 103 0.58 7.60 -9.48
C ALA A 103 0.65 9.08 -9.90
N GLU A 104 0.81 9.32 -11.20
CA GLU A 104 0.65 10.66 -11.76
C GLU A 104 -0.84 11.04 -11.78
N ASN A 105 -1.14 12.32 -11.51
CA ASN A 105 -2.48 12.85 -11.58
C ASN A 105 -2.90 13.10 -13.04
N GLN A 106 -3.24 12.04 -13.75
CA GLN A 106 -3.77 12.09 -15.11
C GLN A 106 -5.07 11.30 -15.20
N ASP A 107 -6.13 11.88 -15.78
CA ASP A 107 -7.47 11.27 -15.84
C ASP A 107 -7.45 9.83 -16.37
N VAL A 108 -6.66 9.57 -17.43
CA VAL A 108 -6.54 8.23 -18.03
C VAL A 108 -5.87 7.25 -17.05
N THR A 109 -4.78 7.66 -16.42
CA THR A 109 -4.06 6.85 -15.42
C THR A 109 -4.96 6.52 -14.23
N VAL A 110 -5.66 7.52 -13.69
CA VAL A 110 -6.60 7.34 -12.57
C VAL A 110 -7.73 6.39 -12.96
N ALA A 111 -8.36 6.59 -14.13
CA ALA A 111 -9.44 5.72 -14.59
C ALA A 111 -9.01 4.25 -14.73
N GLN A 112 -7.82 4.00 -15.29
CA GLN A 112 -7.29 2.64 -15.42
C GLN A 112 -7.01 1.99 -14.06
N LEU A 113 -6.48 2.75 -13.11
CA LEU A 113 -6.23 2.27 -11.75
C LEU A 113 -7.53 2.01 -10.99
N MET A 114 -8.57 2.83 -11.19
CA MET A 114 -9.91 2.55 -10.66
C MET A 114 -10.50 1.25 -11.23
N ASP A 115 -10.27 0.97 -12.52
CA ASP A 115 -10.71 -0.29 -13.14
C ASP A 115 -9.96 -1.51 -12.59
N LEU A 116 -8.67 -1.37 -12.25
CA LEU A 116 -7.95 -2.41 -11.51
C LEU A 116 -8.57 -2.64 -10.12
N GLY A 117 -8.95 -1.59 -9.39
CA GLY A 117 -9.63 -1.74 -8.11
C GLY A 117 -10.93 -2.56 -8.20
N LYS A 118 -11.71 -2.35 -9.26
CA LYS A 118 -12.90 -3.18 -9.56
C LYS A 118 -12.53 -4.62 -9.87
N LYS A 119 -11.48 -4.83 -10.68
CA LYS A 119 -10.99 -6.17 -11.03
C LYS A 119 -10.55 -6.94 -9.78
N TRP A 120 -9.80 -6.29 -8.89
CA TRP A 120 -9.33 -6.85 -7.62
C TRP A 120 -10.40 -6.88 -6.53
N ARG A 121 -11.62 -6.44 -6.83
CA ARG A 121 -12.76 -6.40 -5.93
C ARG A 121 -12.42 -5.71 -4.60
N ALA A 122 -11.77 -4.55 -4.67
CA ALA A 122 -11.64 -3.68 -3.51
C ALA A 122 -13.03 -3.20 -3.09
N ASP A 123 -13.31 -3.25 -1.78
CA ASP A 123 -14.58 -2.79 -1.21
C ASP A 123 -14.74 -1.28 -1.38
N VAL A 124 -13.63 -0.56 -1.19
CA VAL A 124 -13.54 0.89 -1.36
C VAL A 124 -12.27 1.23 -2.14
N VAL A 125 -12.38 2.23 -3.02
CA VAL A 125 -11.24 2.83 -3.71
C VAL A 125 -11.29 4.35 -3.55
N ASP A 126 -10.32 4.90 -2.85
CA ASP A 126 -10.22 6.35 -2.60
C ASP A 126 -9.08 6.97 -3.40
N VAL A 127 -9.29 8.20 -3.86
CA VAL A 127 -8.27 8.99 -4.56
C VAL A 127 -7.98 10.27 -3.77
N TYR A 128 -6.71 10.46 -3.47
CA TYR A 128 -6.18 11.60 -2.74
C TYR A 128 -5.21 12.39 -3.63
N GLY A 129 -5.58 13.61 -3.99
CA GLY A 129 -4.75 14.51 -4.78
C GLY A 129 -4.03 15.54 -3.92
N SER A 130 -3.26 16.40 -4.58
CA SER A 130 -2.64 17.57 -3.93
C SER A 130 -3.63 18.72 -3.69
N THR A 131 -4.87 18.63 -4.18
CA THR A 131 -5.95 19.58 -3.98
C THR A 131 -6.99 19.01 -3.01
N ILE A 132 -7.46 19.84 -2.08
CA ILE A 132 -8.47 19.44 -1.08
C ILE A 132 -9.82 19.93 -1.62
N PRO A 133 -10.77 19.04 -1.93
CA PRO A 133 -12.13 19.44 -2.28
C PRO A 133 -12.79 20.12 -1.08
N GLU A 134 -13.56 21.19 -1.32
CA GLU A 134 -14.33 21.84 -0.25
C GLU A 134 -15.47 20.92 0.21
N GLY A 135 -15.52 20.60 1.52
CA GLY A 135 -16.72 20.04 2.16
C GLY A 135 -16.73 18.56 2.56
N GLU A 136 -15.59 17.85 2.57
CA GLU A 136 -15.52 16.45 3.04
C GLU A 136 -15.11 16.29 4.51
N GLU A 137 -15.68 15.29 5.19
CA GLU A 137 -15.51 15.02 6.64
C GLU A 137 -14.09 14.56 7.02
N ASP A 138 -13.27 14.08 6.07
CA ASP A 138 -11.92 13.54 6.32
C ASP A 138 -10.79 14.58 6.08
N TRP A 139 -11.10 15.82 6.45
CA TRP A 139 -10.30 17.01 6.13
C TRP A 139 -8.86 16.96 6.65
N GLU A 140 -8.62 16.37 7.83
CA GLU A 140 -7.30 16.38 8.47
C GLU A 140 -6.32 15.41 7.79
N PHE A 141 -6.77 14.22 7.35
CA PHE A 141 -5.96 13.30 6.53
C PHE A 141 -5.61 13.96 5.20
N ARG A 142 -6.64 14.45 4.50
CA ARG A 142 -6.50 15.06 3.16
C ARG A 142 -5.58 16.27 3.18
N GLU A 143 -5.70 17.15 4.18
CA GLU A 143 -4.81 18.30 4.35
C GLU A 143 -3.36 17.90 4.60
N TYR A 144 -3.15 16.97 5.55
CA TYR A 144 -1.81 16.50 5.89
C TYR A 144 -1.15 15.81 4.69
N PHE A 145 -1.91 14.97 4.00
CA PHE A 145 -1.47 14.28 2.79
C PHE A 145 -1.16 15.28 1.67
N ALA A 146 -2.08 16.18 1.33
CA ALA A 146 -1.87 17.20 0.29
C ALA A 146 -0.63 18.06 0.59
N MET A 147 -0.43 18.46 1.86
CA MET A 147 0.77 19.17 2.28
C MET A 147 2.04 18.34 2.08
N ARG A 148 2.04 17.07 2.51
CA ARG A 148 3.20 16.17 2.38
C ARG A 148 3.52 15.89 0.92
N LEU A 149 2.51 15.66 0.10
CA LEU A 149 2.65 15.42 -1.33
C LEU A 149 3.24 16.65 -2.04
N ARG A 150 2.68 17.85 -1.79
CA ARG A 150 3.21 19.13 -2.32
C ARG A 150 4.66 19.39 -1.92
N ARG A 151 5.07 18.98 -0.71
CA ARG A 151 6.45 19.16 -0.21
C ARG A 151 7.40 18.08 -0.72
N GLY A 152 6.97 16.83 -0.79
CA GLY A 152 7.80 15.68 -1.16
C GLY A 152 8.06 15.56 -2.66
N LEU A 153 7.15 16.06 -3.51
CA LEU A 153 7.29 16.04 -4.97
C LEU A 153 8.11 17.21 -5.53
N ARG A 154 8.53 18.18 -4.71
CA ARG A 154 9.41 19.29 -5.13
C ARG A 154 10.90 18.88 -5.17
N GLY A 155 11.20 17.74 -5.77
CA GLY A 155 12.56 17.22 -5.96
C GLY A 155 12.82 16.83 -7.42
N GLU A 156 14.09 16.72 -7.81
CA GLU A 156 14.57 16.53 -9.20
C GLU A 156 13.92 15.36 -9.97
N THR A 157 13.27 14.42 -9.29
CA THR A 157 12.70 13.18 -9.84
C THR A 157 11.29 13.35 -10.41
N PHE A 158 10.47 14.24 -9.82
CA PHE A 158 9.19 14.64 -10.39
C PHE A 158 9.45 16.00 -11.01
N GLY A 159 9.67 16.03 -12.34
CA GLY A 159 9.88 17.31 -13.03
C GLY A 159 8.83 18.34 -12.63
N ASP A 160 9.16 19.63 -12.73
CA ASP A 160 8.42 20.79 -12.19
C ASP A 160 6.91 20.90 -12.53
N LYS A 161 6.30 19.93 -13.23
CA LYS A 161 4.96 19.97 -13.80
C LYS A 161 4.04 18.77 -13.49
N SER A 162 4.52 17.70 -12.87
CA SER A 162 3.67 16.51 -12.64
C SER A 162 3.07 16.52 -11.23
N ASP A 163 1.76 16.76 -11.16
CA ASP A 163 0.96 16.52 -9.95
C ASP A 163 0.80 15.01 -9.74
N ALA A 164 0.67 14.57 -8.48
CA ALA A 164 0.52 13.15 -8.17
C ALA A 164 -0.78 12.90 -7.42
N VAL A 165 -1.21 11.64 -7.46
CA VAL A 165 -2.30 11.13 -6.63
C VAL A 165 -1.86 9.90 -5.88
N LEU A 166 -2.47 9.69 -4.73
CA LEU A 166 -2.46 8.42 -4.03
C LEU A 166 -3.82 7.76 -4.22
N ILE A 167 -3.80 6.52 -4.68
CA ILE A 167 -4.98 5.67 -4.80
C ILE A 167 -4.90 4.61 -3.70
N CYS A 168 -5.96 4.52 -2.90
CA CYS A 168 -6.05 3.58 -1.79
C CYS A 168 -7.11 2.54 -2.11
N TYR A 169 -6.77 1.27 -1.94
CA TYR A 169 -7.69 0.14 -2.12
C TYR A 169 -7.85 -0.57 -0.78
N TRP A 170 -9.10 -0.76 -0.35
CA TRP A 170 -9.45 -1.32 0.95
C TRP A 170 -10.21 -2.64 0.77
N TRP A 171 -9.90 -3.63 1.60
CA TRP A 171 -10.58 -4.92 1.67
C TRP A 171 -10.95 -5.22 3.13
N ASP A 172 -12.10 -4.69 3.59
CA ASP A 172 -12.55 -4.72 5.00
C ASP A 172 -13.49 -5.90 5.31
#